data_AF-A0A378AQE4-F1
#
_entry.id   AF-A0A378AQE4-F1
#
_cell.length_a   1.000
_cell.length_b   1.000
_cell.length_c   1.000
_cell.angle_alpha   90.00
_cell.angle_beta   90.00
_cell.angle_gamma   90.00
#
_symmetry.space_group_name_H-M   'P 1'
#
loop_
_entity.id
_entity.type
_entity.pdbx_description
1 polymer ?
#
loop_
_entity_poly.entity_id
_entity_poly.type
_entity_poly.pdbx_seq_one_letter_code
_entity_poly.pdbx_strand_id
1 'polypeptide(L)'
;MTINVQGPFATNNSESLRDAVLAGLGVALLPDFSAREAIGRGLVQELLPAWQPVEVFADRLYVIRPYTPRVSRAVETFSRYLKATFSETRPAPAPAPR
;
A
#
# COMPACT_ATOMS: atom_id res chain seq x y z
N MET A 1 7.61 -12.31 18.71
CA MET A 1 8.51 -13.21 17.96
C MET A 1 8.73 -12.59 16.59
N THR A 2 9.97 -12.28 16.23
CA THR A 2 10.30 -11.70 14.92
C THR A 2 10.74 -12.83 14.00
N ILE A 3 10.07 -13.03 12.88
CA ILE A 3 10.45 -14.02 11.87
C ILE A 3 11.27 -13.29 10.81
N ASN A 4 12.53 -13.68 10.64
CA ASN A 4 13.37 -13.14 9.58
C ASN A 4 13.06 -13.89 8.28
N VAL A 5 12.45 -13.21 7.31
CA VAL A 5 12.15 -13.79 6.00
C VAL A 5 13.35 -13.62 5.09
N GLN A 6 13.98 -14.73 4.69
CA GLN A 6 15.03 -14.74 3.68
C GLN A 6 14.47 -15.36 2.39
N GLY A 7 14.20 -14.51 1.41
CA GLY A 7 13.75 -14.91 0.08
C GLY A 7 14.85 -14.75 -0.97
N PRO A 8 14.66 -15.32 -2.18
CA PRO A 8 15.61 -15.20 -3.28
C PRO A 8 15.69 -13.78 -3.87
N PHE A 9 14.81 -12.87 -3.43
CA PHE A 9 14.74 -11.50 -3.89
C PHE A 9 14.29 -10.59 -2.74
N ALA A 10 14.95 -9.43 -2.61
CA ALA A 10 14.65 -8.44 -1.59
C ALA A 10 14.76 -7.03 -2.19
N THR A 11 13.75 -6.20 -1.95
CA THR A 11 13.69 -4.81 -2.41
C THR A 11 12.80 -3.99 -1.49
N ASN A 12 12.99 -2.68 -1.49
CA ASN A 12 12.17 -1.73 -0.74
C ASN A 12 11.04 -1.11 -1.60
N ASN A 13 10.89 -1.53 -2.85
CA ASN A 13 9.82 -1.07 -3.75
C ASN A 13 8.71 -2.13 -3.85
N SER A 14 7.49 -1.74 -3.49
CA SER A 14 6.30 -2.59 -3.58
C SER A 14 5.95 -3.00 -5.02
N GLU A 15 6.22 -2.16 -6.02
CA GLU A 15 5.96 -2.49 -7.43
C GLU A 15 6.90 -3.59 -7.93
N SER A 16 8.18 -3.50 -7.56
CA SER A 16 9.16 -4.54 -7.88
C SER A 16 8.83 -5.87 -7.20
N LEU A 17 8.32 -5.85 -5.96
CA LEU A 17 7.81 -7.06 -5.29
C LEU A 17 6.59 -7.65 -6.01
N ARG A 18 5.64 -6.81 -6.42
CA ARG A 18 4.46 -7.25 -7.19
C ARG A 18 4.87 -7.92 -8.49
N ASP A 19 5.77 -7.30 -9.23
CA ASP A 19 6.22 -7.82 -10.52
C ASP A 19 6.99 -9.14 -10.35
N ALA A 20 7.76 -9.30 -9.26
CA ALA A 20 8.36 -10.57 -8.89
C ALA A 20 7.30 -11.65 -8.61
N VAL A 21 6.25 -11.35 -7.85
CA VAL A 21 5.14 -12.29 -7.61
C VAL A 21 4.45 -12.67 -8.93
N LEU A 22 4.17 -11.70 -9.80
CA LEU A 22 3.59 -11.94 -11.12
C LEU A 22 4.48 -12.81 -12.03
N ALA A 23 5.80 -12.70 -11.88
CA ALA A 23 6.78 -13.55 -12.56
C ALA A 23 6.93 -14.95 -11.92
N GLY A 24 6.18 -15.24 -10.85
CA GLY A 24 6.21 -16.55 -10.18
C GLY A 24 7.35 -16.72 -9.18
N LEU A 25 8.00 -15.64 -8.73
CA LEU A 25 9.11 -15.74 -7.76
C LEU A 25 8.68 -16.18 -6.35
N GLY A 26 7.38 -16.15 -6.05
CA GLY A 26 6.83 -16.64 -4.80
C GLY A 26 5.73 -15.74 -4.22
N VAL A 27 5.74 -15.60 -2.89
CA VAL A 27 4.76 -14.80 -2.12
C VAL A 27 5.39 -13.49 -1.65
N ALA A 28 4.62 -12.41 -1.62
CA ALA A 28 5.07 -11.13 -1.08
C ALA A 28 3.98 -10.45 -0.28
N LEU A 29 4.41 -9.66 0.72
CA LEU A 29 3.54 -8.75 1.44
C LEU A 29 3.50 -7.41 0.69
N LEU A 30 2.33 -7.04 0.18
CA LEU A 30 2.14 -5.86 -0.66
C LEU A 30 1.08 -4.94 -0.06
N PRO A 31 1.18 -3.62 -0.27
CA PRO A 31 0.08 -2.74 0.03
C PRO A 31 -1.08 -3.02 -0.94
N ASP A 32 -2.30 -2.83 -0.45
CA ASP A 32 -3.52 -3.16 -1.18
C ASP A 32 -3.60 -2.49 -2.55
N PHE A 33 -3.21 -1.21 -2.64
CA PHE A 33 -3.26 -0.45 -3.90
C PHE A 33 -2.34 -1.03 -4.98
N SER A 34 -1.19 -1.61 -4.61
CA SER A 34 -0.27 -2.21 -5.58
C SER A 34 -0.80 -3.54 -6.10
N ALA A 35 -1.43 -4.35 -5.23
CA ALA A 35 -1.91 -5.69 -5.58
C ALA A 35 -3.32 -5.70 -6.21
N ARG A 36 -4.13 -4.65 -5.98
CA ARG A 36 -5.56 -4.61 -6.34
C ARG A 36 -5.85 -4.97 -7.79
N GLU A 37 -5.12 -4.39 -8.74
CA GLU A 37 -5.33 -4.66 -10.15
C GLU A 37 -5.01 -6.13 -10.50
N ALA A 38 -3.89 -6.64 -9.99
CA ALA A 38 -3.45 -8.01 -10.24
C ALA A 38 -4.42 -9.04 -9.65
N ILE A 39 -4.94 -8.78 -8.43
CA ILE A 39 -5.98 -9.60 -7.80
C ILE A 39 -7.28 -9.55 -8.62
N GLY A 40 -7.73 -8.34 -9.02
CA GLY A 40 -8.94 -8.18 -9.81
C GLY A 40 -8.90 -8.86 -11.18
N ARG A 41 -7.69 -9.03 -11.74
CA ARG A 41 -7.45 -9.79 -12.98
C ARG A 41 -7.21 -11.29 -12.76
N GLY A 42 -7.19 -11.77 -11.51
CA GLY A 42 -6.91 -13.17 -11.18
C GLY A 42 -5.47 -13.62 -11.47
N LEU A 43 -4.52 -12.67 -11.59
CA LEU A 43 -3.11 -12.98 -11.83
C LEU A 43 -2.38 -13.41 -10.55
N VAL A 44 -2.89 -12.96 -9.41
CA VAL A 44 -2.40 -13.30 -8.07
C VAL A 44 -3.59 -13.55 -7.14
N GLN A 45 -3.34 -14.26 -6.05
CA GLN A 45 -4.34 -14.62 -5.04
C GLN A 45 -3.91 -14.09 -3.68
N GLU A 46 -4.84 -13.49 -2.93
CA GLU A 46 -4.64 -13.13 -1.53
C GLU A 46 -4.44 -14.39 -0.68
N LEU A 47 -3.42 -14.37 0.17
CA LEU A 47 -3.09 -15.44 1.11
C LEU A 47 -3.31 -14.95 2.54
N LEU A 48 -3.74 -15.86 3.42
CA LEU A 48 -3.95 -15.59 4.85
C LEU A 48 -4.91 -14.40 5.11
N PRO A 49 -6.14 -14.36 4.55
CA PRO A 49 -7.06 -13.22 4.67
C PRO A 49 -7.50 -12.92 6.11
N ALA A 50 -7.34 -13.88 7.03
CA ALA A 50 -7.61 -13.69 8.45
C ALA A 50 -6.47 -12.99 9.22
N TRP A 51 -5.32 -12.77 8.58
CA TRP A 51 -4.12 -12.20 9.20
C TRP A 51 -3.94 -10.75 8.78
N GLN A 52 -3.70 -9.87 9.75
CA GLN A 52 -3.41 -8.45 9.49
C GLN A 52 -1.93 -8.14 9.67
N PRO A 53 -1.28 -7.51 8.68
CA PRO A 53 0.06 -6.97 8.85
C PRO A 53 0.03 -5.84 9.89
N VAL A 54 0.82 -5.98 10.95
CA VAL A 54 0.96 -4.95 11.99
C VAL A 54 2.11 -4.02 11.60
N GLU A 55 1.85 -2.70 11.54
CA GLU A 55 2.87 -1.64 11.35
C GLU A 55 3.68 -1.69 10.03
N VAL A 56 3.27 -2.46 9.03
CA VAL A 56 3.99 -2.56 7.74
C VAL A 56 3.65 -1.43 6.77
N PHE A 57 2.39 -0.99 6.77
CA PHE A 57 1.89 0.05 5.86
C PHE A 57 1.18 1.15 6.64
N ALA A 58 1.35 2.41 6.20
CA ALA A 58 0.70 3.55 6.83
C ALA A 58 -0.82 3.49 6.66
N ASP A 59 -1.55 3.85 7.72
CA ASP A 59 -3.02 3.97 7.74
C ASP A 59 -3.52 5.25 7.07
N ARG A 60 -2.61 6.21 6.83
CA ARG A 60 -2.92 7.57 6.38
C ARG A 60 -2.02 7.99 5.24
N LEU A 61 -2.62 8.69 4.27
CA LEU A 61 -1.90 9.38 3.21
C LEU A 61 -1.74 10.86 3.58
N TYR A 62 -0.52 11.38 3.46
CA TYR A 62 -0.20 12.77 3.76
C TYR A 62 0.24 13.52 2.49
N VAL A 63 -0.28 14.72 2.31
CA VAL A 63 0.25 15.69 1.35
C VAL A 63 1.26 16.56 2.07
N ILE A 64 2.55 16.30 1.86
CA ILE A 64 3.65 17.07 2.46
C ILE A 64 4.14 18.10 1.45
N ARG A 65 4.31 19.35 1.91
CA ARG A 65 4.91 20.43 1.13
C ARG A 65 5.94 21.18 1.98
N PRO A 66 6.97 21.78 1.37
CA PRO A 66 7.85 22.70 2.07
C PRO A 66 7.08 23.87 2.70
N TYR A 67 7.58 24.35 3.83
CA TYR A 67 7.05 25.55 4.45
C TYR A 67 7.34 26.77 3.56
N THR A 68 6.29 27.55 3.28
CA THR A 68 6.39 28.83 2.59
C THR A 68 5.29 29.75 3.12
N PRO A 69 5.57 31.05 3.38
CA PRO A 69 4.56 32.00 3.85
C PRO A 69 3.41 32.22 2.86
N ARG A 70 3.65 32.02 1.56
CA ARG A 70 2.63 32.16 0.51
C ARG A 70 2.61 30.90 -0.34
N VAL A 71 1.49 30.17 -0.27
CA VAL A 71 1.26 28.99 -1.11
C VAL A 71 0.68 29.45 -2.45
N SER A 72 1.18 28.92 -3.55
CA SER A 72 0.60 29.22 -4.87
C SER A 72 -0.81 28.63 -4.97
N ARG A 73 -1.71 29.33 -5.69
CA ARG A 73 -3.08 28.85 -5.92
C ARG A 73 -3.11 27.47 -6.57
N ALA A 74 -2.13 27.16 -7.42
CA ALA A 74 -2.00 25.85 -8.06
C ALA A 74 -1.75 24.73 -7.02
N VAL A 75 -0.81 24.93 -6.10
CA VAL A 75 -0.51 23.94 -5.04
C VAL A 75 -1.70 23.75 -4.10
N GLU A 76 -2.39 24.83 -3.75
CA GLU A 76 -3.59 24.75 -2.91
C GLU A 76 -4.72 23.99 -3.61
N THR A 77 -4.99 24.32 -4.87
CA THR A 77 -6.02 23.66 -5.68
C THR A 77 -5.73 22.18 -5.84
N PHE A 78 -4.48 21.83 -6.16
CA PHE A 78 -4.07 20.43 -6.31
C PHE A 78 -4.12 19.66 -4.98
N SER A 79 -3.67 20.26 -3.88
CA SER A 79 -3.76 19.64 -2.55
C SER A 79 -5.20 19.38 -2.14
N ARG A 80 -6.10 20.32 -2.45
CA ARG A 80 -7.55 20.18 -2.20
C ARG A 80 -8.15 19.06 -3.04
N TYR A 81 -7.79 19.00 -4.32
CA TYR A 81 -8.19 17.92 -5.22
C TYR A 81 -7.74 16.56 -4.69
N LEU A 82 -6.45 16.38 -4.38
CA LEU A 82 -5.92 15.13 -3.84
C LEU A 82 -6.65 14.72 -2.55
N LYS A 83 -6.85 15.65 -1.62
CA LYS A 83 -7.60 15.35 -0.39
C LYS A 83 -9.01 14.86 -0.71
N ALA A 84 -9.74 15.54 -1.58
CA ALA A 84 -11.09 15.14 -1.97
C ALA A 84 -11.11 13.74 -2.63
N THR A 85 -10.20 13.48 -3.58
CA THR A 85 -10.11 12.21 -4.30
C THR A 85 -9.78 11.03 -3.39
N PHE A 86 -8.96 11.25 -2.36
CA PHE A 86 -8.53 10.21 -1.41
C PHE A 86 -9.24 10.32 -0.05
N SER A 87 -10.37 11.04 0.05
CA SER A 87 -11.12 11.20 1.31
C SER A 87 -11.91 9.95 1.72
N GLU A 88 -12.16 9.03 0.80
CA GLU A 88 -12.88 7.80 1.12
C GLU A 88 -12.06 6.95 2.09
N THR A 89 -12.59 6.81 3.30
CA THR A 89 -12.01 5.97 4.32
C THR A 89 -12.29 4.53 3.94
N ARG A 90 -11.24 3.79 3.57
CA ARG A 90 -11.37 2.35 3.36
C ARG A 90 -11.75 1.72 4.72
N PRO A 91 -12.81 0.90 4.78
CA PRO A 91 -13.12 0.16 6.00
C PRO A 91 -11.90 -0.66 6.41
N ALA A 92 -11.54 -0.59 7.68
CA ALA A 92 -10.48 -1.43 8.22
C ALA A 92 -10.84 -2.91 7.96
N PRO A 93 -9.88 -3.76 7.56
CA PRO A 93 -10.14 -5.19 7.46
C PRO A 93 -10.65 -5.69 8.82
N ALA A 94 -11.55 -6.68 8.79
CA ALA A 94 -12.14 -7.26 9.99
C ALA A 94 -11.03 -7.77 10.94
N PRO A 95 -11.19 -7.62 12.27
CA PRO A 95 -10.16 -8.02 13.23
C PRO A 95 -9.87 -9.51 13.10
N ALA A 96 -8.58 -9.87 13.16
CA ALA A 96 -8.13 -11.25 13.14
C ALA A 96 -8.77 -12.04 14.31
N PRO A 97 -9.21 -13.29 14.10
CA PRO A 97 -9.64 -14.14 15.20
C PRO A 97 -8.46 -14.38 16.16
N ARG A 98 -8.75 -14.34 17.47
CA ARG A 98 -7.78 -14.55 18.56
C ARG A 98 -7.15 -15.94 18.54
#